data_AF-A0A2G8HR69-F1
#
_entry.id   AF-A0A2G8HR69-F1
#
_cell.length_a   1.000
_cell.length_b   1.000
_cell.length_c   1.000
_cell.angle_alpha   90.00
_cell.angle_beta   90.00
_cell.angle_gamma   90.00
#
_symmetry.space_group_name_H-M   'P 1'
#
loop_
_entity.id
_entity.type
_entity.pdbx_description
1 polymer ?
#
loop_
_entity_poly.entity_id
_entity_poly.type
_entity_poly.pdbx_seq_one_letter_code
_entity_poly.pdbx_strand_id
1 'polypeptide(L)'
;MTIIKSLIFILFLSSTSFAADFGNGSDGACNLNAGINTDIKDTYNCSSAIISTLSVTGSKVLTIKSLSSVTITGTISINGGNGGNGANTAASVGGIAGAGGYSGGLCPTGIVAGNNGLSGGNNGEGLGGSITSHIGGVVDAGGAGGGGARFGTAILPTVGADGKDDLGGSVAGGAAGVSSYAPESNFETLFVGGAGGGAGSSGVFNIGSVEHSGGAGGGGGGAIRISAKNDITVEAAGGISANGGNGGDGSGNVSGGGGGGSGGAIFLQAEGDIRINGPVSALGGSGGNGTFASDNDGGSGGSGRVRYDDLDGVITGTGTTNPAAVINTITISGSSAIGQASYDSSIACGSVGLTEKERILFSFLSIVLLFLIGNIISKRSQYI
;
A
#
# COMPACT_ATOMS: atom_id res chain seq x y z
N MET A 1 -34.02 6.17 -34.79
CA MET A 1 -34.08 6.99 -33.55
C MET A 1 -33.12 6.52 -32.44
N THR A 2 -32.48 5.35 -32.59
CA THR A 2 -31.52 4.77 -31.63
C THR A 2 -30.11 5.38 -31.72
N ILE A 3 -29.64 5.79 -32.91
CA ILE A 3 -28.27 6.30 -33.11
C ILE A 3 -28.03 7.67 -32.42
N ILE A 4 -29.02 8.56 -32.43
CA ILE A 4 -28.90 9.91 -31.82
C ILE A 4 -28.93 9.84 -30.27
N LYS A 5 -29.65 8.87 -29.68
CA LYS A 5 -29.66 8.64 -28.23
C LYS A 5 -28.32 8.10 -27.72
N SER A 6 -27.64 7.24 -28.49
CA SER A 6 -26.31 6.75 -28.13
C SER A 6 -25.21 7.81 -28.23
N LEU A 7 -25.29 8.73 -29.20
CA LEU A 7 -24.26 9.77 -29.38
C LEU A 7 -24.27 10.82 -28.25
N ILE A 8 -25.46 11.18 -27.74
CA ILE A 8 -25.61 12.14 -26.64
C ILE A 8 -25.17 11.52 -25.30
N PHE A 9 -25.37 10.22 -25.09
CA PHE A 9 -24.91 9.52 -23.88
C PHE A 9 -23.37 9.39 -23.85
N ILE A 10 -22.71 9.23 -25.01
CA ILE A 10 -21.24 9.15 -25.13
C ILE A 10 -20.54 10.49 -24.85
N LEU A 11 -21.19 11.64 -25.14
CA LEU A 11 -20.63 12.98 -24.91
C LEU A 11 -20.63 13.40 -23.42
N PHE A 12 -21.47 12.79 -22.57
CA PHE A 12 -21.47 13.05 -21.12
C PHE A 12 -20.63 12.05 -20.30
N LEU A 13 -20.20 10.94 -20.90
CA LEU A 13 -19.39 9.91 -20.25
C LEU A 13 -17.87 10.05 -20.51
N SER A 14 -17.44 11.01 -21.33
CA SER A 14 -16.06 11.05 -21.85
C SER A 14 -15.15 12.13 -21.27
N SER A 15 -15.60 12.95 -20.31
CA SER A 15 -14.84 14.10 -19.83
C SER A 15 -14.32 14.01 -18.39
N THR A 16 -14.41 12.85 -17.73
CA THR A 16 -13.45 12.54 -16.66
C THR A 16 -12.12 12.19 -17.30
N SER A 17 -11.48 13.18 -17.94
CA SER A 17 -10.09 13.09 -18.33
C SER A 17 -9.31 12.72 -17.07
N PHE A 18 -8.54 11.64 -17.14
CA PHE A 18 -7.60 11.19 -16.11
C PHE A 18 -6.47 12.23 -15.94
N ALA A 19 -6.81 13.44 -15.52
CA ALA A 19 -5.85 14.47 -15.20
C ALA A 19 -5.21 14.10 -13.87
N ALA A 20 -3.88 14.14 -13.82
CA ALA A 20 -3.16 13.96 -12.58
C ALA A 20 -3.58 15.04 -11.56
N ASP A 21 -3.81 14.63 -10.32
CA ASP A 21 -4.30 15.48 -9.25
C ASP A 21 -3.13 15.94 -8.37
N PHE A 22 -2.68 17.18 -8.61
CA PHE A 22 -1.61 17.85 -7.87
C PHE A 22 -2.13 18.70 -6.71
N GLY A 23 -3.41 18.54 -6.35
CA GLY A 23 -4.06 19.27 -5.28
C GLY A 23 -4.45 20.69 -5.68
N ASN A 24 -4.80 21.51 -4.68
CA ASN A 24 -5.30 22.87 -4.86
C ASN A 24 -4.55 23.93 -4.05
N GLY A 25 -3.51 23.53 -3.31
CA GLY A 25 -2.71 24.45 -2.48
C GLY A 25 -3.40 24.99 -1.23
N SER A 26 -4.53 24.41 -0.78
CA SER A 26 -5.30 24.90 0.37
C SER A 26 -4.51 24.89 1.69
N ASP A 27 -3.46 24.08 1.79
CA ASP A 27 -2.60 24.01 2.98
C ASP A 27 -1.40 24.98 2.93
N GLY A 28 -1.28 25.78 1.87
CA GLY A 28 -0.14 26.67 1.68
C GLY A 28 1.18 25.92 1.54
N ALA A 29 2.29 26.55 1.95
CA ALA A 29 3.60 25.93 1.90
C ALA A 29 3.74 24.89 3.04
N CYS A 30 3.96 23.63 2.68
CA CYS A 30 4.08 22.53 3.63
C CYS A 30 5.55 22.28 3.98
N ASN A 31 5.95 22.65 5.19
CA ASN A 31 7.24 22.26 5.76
C ASN A 31 7.00 21.08 6.71
N LEU A 32 7.06 19.85 6.19
CA LEU A 32 6.74 18.64 6.94
C LEU A 32 7.99 18.14 7.68
N ASN A 33 8.12 18.54 8.94
CA ASN A 33 9.30 18.28 9.78
C ASN A 33 8.98 17.68 11.17
N ALA A 34 7.73 17.30 11.40
CA ALA A 34 7.25 16.71 12.64
C ALA A 34 6.36 15.49 12.34
N GLY A 35 6.20 14.59 13.31
CA GLY A 35 5.41 13.38 13.12
C GLY A 35 3.98 13.66 12.63
N ILE A 36 3.51 12.84 11.69
CA ILE A 36 2.15 12.93 11.11
C ILE A 36 1.32 11.73 11.59
N ASN A 37 0.08 12.01 12.00
CA ASN A 37 -0.92 10.98 12.24
C ASN A 37 -2.00 11.04 11.14
N THR A 38 -2.01 10.04 10.26
CA THR A 38 -2.94 9.96 9.12
C THR A 38 -4.40 9.78 9.54
N ASP A 39 -4.67 9.34 10.76
CA ASP A 39 -6.06 9.28 11.25
C ASP A 39 -6.62 10.68 11.52
N ILE A 40 -5.74 11.65 11.81
CA ILE A 40 -6.09 13.07 11.99
C ILE A 40 -6.09 13.79 10.65
N LYS A 41 -5.01 13.66 9.88
CA LYS A 41 -4.87 14.25 8.55
C LYS A 41 -4.00 13.36 7.67
N ASP A 42 -4.62 12.79 6.65
CA ASP A 42 -4.00 11.88 5.68
C ASP A 42 -3.65 12.58 4.36
N THR A 43 -4.31 13.69 4.04
CA THR A 43 -4.13 14.40 2.76
C THR A 43 -3.62 15.82 2.98
N TYR A 44 -2.54 16.16 2.30
CA TYR A 44 -1.94 17.50 2.28
C TYR A 44 -2.00 18.08 0.86
N ASN A 45 -2.65 19.23 0.70
CA ASN A 45 -2.76 19.97 -0.57
C ASN A 45 -1.89 21.22 -0.53
N CYS A 46 -0.62 21.06 -0.84
CA CYS A 46 0.41 22.07 -0.66
C CYS A 46 0.58 22.97 -1.89
N SER A 47 0.91 24.24 -1.70
CA SER A 47 1.41 25.09 -2.79
C SER A 47 2.86 24.75 -3.14
N SER A 48 3.66 24.35 -2.14
CA SER A 48 5.01 23.76 -2.25
C SER A 48 5.25 22.83 -1.06
N ALA A 49 6.10 21.82 -1.18
CA ALA A 49 6.40 20.93 -0.07
C ALA A 49 7.90 20.65 0.11
N ILE A 50 8.38 20.83 1.33
CA ILE A 50 9.69 20.37 1.78
C ILE A 50 9.46 19.36 2.88
N ILE A 51 10.02 18.15 2.72
CA ILE A 51 9.88 17.05 3.67
C ILE A 51 11.25 16.80 4.28
N SER A 52 11.34 16.94 5.59
CA SER A 52 12.54 16.60 6.37
C SER A 52 12.42 15.18 6.90
N THR A 53 12.95 14.88 8.08
CA THR A 53 12.70 13.61 8.75
C THR A 53 11.25 13.55 9.23
N LEU A 54 10.54 12.51 8.82
CA LEU A 54 9.12 12.34 9.08
C LEU A 54 8.83 10.92 9.54
N SER A 55 8.28 10.79 10.75
CA SER A 55 7.65 9.55 11.22
C SER A 55 6.14 9.66 11.01
N VAL A 56 5.55 8.66 10.36
CA VAL A 56 4.12 8.67 10.04
C VAL A 56 3.43 7.50 10.72
N THR A 57 2.34 7.78 11.41
CA THR A 57 1.51 6.79 12.11
C THR A 57 0.07 6.89 11.66
N GLY A 58 -0.75 5.90 12.00
CA GLY A 58 -2.20 5.88 11.76
C GLY A 58 -2.60 4.77 10.80
N SER A 59 -3.87 4.72 10.41
CA SER A 59 -4.45 3.64 9.63
C SER A 59 -4.73 3.98 8.15
N LYS A 60 -4.51 5.24 7.75
CA LYS A 60 -4.82 5.73 6.41
C LYS A 60 -3.56 6.00 5.59
N VAL A 61 -3.72 6.03 4.28
CA VAL A 61 -2.65 6.35 3.33
C VAL A 61 -2.21 7.81 3.49
N LEU A 62 -0.91 8.07 3.58
CA LEU A 62 -0.41 9.45 3.49
C LEU A 62 -0.38 9.91 2.03
N THR A 63 -1.13 10.98 1.73
CA THR A 63 -1.18 11.60 0.40
C THR A 63 -0.68 13.04 0.48
N ILE A 64 0.39 13.35 -0.24
CA ILE A 64 0.96 14.69 -0.36
C ILE A 64 0.83 15.13 -1.81
N LYS A 65 0.13 16.24 -2.02
CA LYS A 65 -0.08 16.85 -3.33
C LYS A 65 0.54 18.23 -3.33
N SER A 66 1.27 18.58 -4.38
CA SER A 66 1.92 19.89 -4.49
C SER A 66 1.73 20.53 -5.86
N LEU A 67 1.34 21.80 -5.85
CA LEU A 67 1.31 22.66 -7.05
C LEU A 67 2.69 23.14 -7.51
N SER A 68 3.75 22.78 -6.79
CA SER A 68 5.15 23.09 -7.11
C SER A 68 6.02 21.83 -6.94
N SER A 69 7.33 21.99 -6.82
CA SER A 69 8.26 20.90 -6.58
C SER A 69 8.15 20.36 -5.15
N VAL A 70 8.45 19.07 -4.97
CA VAL A 70 8.59 18.42 -3.67
C VAL A 70 10.04 18.00 -3.46
N THR A 71 10.64 18.47 -2.37
CA THR A 71 12.01 18.08 -1.99
C THR A 71 12.00 17.28 -0.69
N ILE A 72 12.53 16.06 -0.73
CA ILE A 72 12.69 15.18 0.42
C ILE A 72 14.15 15.22 0.85
N THR A 73 14.39 15.99 1.91
CA THR A 73 15.72 16.26 2.48
C THR A 73 16.10 15.31 3.62
N GLY A 74 15.09 14.67 4.25
CA GLY A 74 15.27 13.68 5.31
C GLY A 74 14.50 12.39 5.02
N THR A 75 14.40 11.52 6.02
CA THR A 75 13.78 10.19 5.84
C THR A 75 12.30 10.21 6.18
N ILE A 76 11.46 9.72 5.28
CA ILE A 76 10.06 9.38 5.52
C ILE A 76 9.98 7.90 5.89
N SER A 77 9.54 7.59 7.10
CA SER A 77 9.31 6.21 7.56
C SER A 77 7.83 5.95 7.79
N ILE A 78 7.28 5.03 7.00
CA ILE A 78 5.97 4.42 7.14
C ILE A 78 6.12 2.89 7.32
N ASN A 79 7.21 2.45 7.97
CA ASN A 79 7.48 1.03 8.18
C ASN A 79 6.46 0.37 9.11
N GLY A 80 6.24 -0.93 8.90
CA GLY A 80 5.58 -1.78 9.88
C GLY A 80 6.49 -2.05 11.08
N GLY A 81 5.88 -2.24 12.24
CA GLY A 81 6.56 -2.63 13.48
C GLY A 81 6.82 -4.14 13.53
N ASN A 82 7.86 -4.53 14.25
CA ASN A 82 8.18 -5.94 14.48
C ASN A 82 7.13 -6.61 15.38
N GLY A 83 6.91 -7.90 15.15
CA GLY A 83 6.15 -8.75 16.07
C GLY A 83 6.90 -8.94 17.39
N GLY A 84 6.14 -9.07 18.48
CA GLY A 84 6.70 -9.44 19.78
C GLY A 84 7.21 -10.88 19.78
N ASN A 85 8.33 -11.10 20.46
CA ASN A 85 8.81 -12.45 20.72
C ASN A 85 7.82 -13.21 21.61
N GLY A 86 7.78 -14.53 21.43
CA GLY A 86 7.11 -15.44 22.34
C GLY A 86 7.64 -15.30 23.77
N ALA A 87 6.82 -15.69 24.72
CA ALA A 87 7.13 -15.64 26.14
C ALA A 87 6.49 -16.79 26.90
N ASN A 88 7.06 -17.09 28.07
CA ASN A 88 6.50 -18.05 28.99
C ASN A 88 5.22 -17.49 29.61
N THR A 89 4.09 -18.19 29.48
CA THR A 89 2.78 -17.84 30.07
C THR A 89 2.20 -16.48 29.67
N ALA A 90 2.73 -15.84 28.63
CA ALA A 90 2.29 -14.53 28.17
C ALA A 90 2.09 -14.53 26.65
N ALA A 91 1.08 -13.78 26.20
CA ALA A 91 0.83 -13.58 24.78
C ALA A 91 1.95 -12.76 24.13
N SER A 92 2.20 -12.99 22.85
CA SER A 92 3.03 -12.12 22.02
C SER A 92 2.13 -11.15 21.23
N VAL A 93 2.57 -9.90 21.10
CA VAL A 93 1.79 -8.82 20.46
C VAL A 93 2.17 -8.71 18.99
N GLY A 94 1.17 -8.70 18.10
CA GLY A 94 1.37 -8.47 16.67
C GLY A 94 2.06 -7.13 16.37
N GLY A 95 2.91 -7.12 15.35
CA GLY A 95 3.57 -5.91 14.89
C GLY A 95 2.56 -4.87 14.42
N ILE A 96 2.73 -3.62 14.85
CA ILE A 96 1.85 -2.50 14.49
C ILE A 96 2.03 -2.19 13.00
N ALA A 97 0.93 -1.95 12.29
CA ALA A 97 0.97 -1.52 10.89
C ALA A 97 1.70 -0.18 10.69
N GLY A 98 2.38 -0.04 9.55
CA GLY A 98 2.72 1.28 9.02
C GLY A 98 1.46 2.04 8.56
N ALA A 99 1.58 3.35 8.34
CA ALA A 99 0.42 4.17 7.96
C ALA A 99 -0.26 3.69 6.67
N GLY A 100 -1.51 3.23 6.75
CA GLY A 100 -2.24 2.63 5.61
C GLY A 100 -1.93 1.15 5.34
N GLY A 101 -1.09 0.51 6.17
CA GLY A 101 -0.83 -0.93 6.16
C GLY A 101 -1.69 -1.70 7.17
N TYR A 102 -1.33 -2.96 7.42
CA TYR A 102 -2.09 -3.87 8.28
C TYR A 102 -1.23 -4.57 9.34
N SER A 103 -1.79 -4.78 10.53
CA SER A 103 -1.05 -5.34 11.67
C SER A 103 -0.76 -6.83 11.52
N GLY A 104 0.32 -7.29 12.16
CA GLY A 104 0.64 -8.71 12.25
C GLY A 104 -0.27 -9.48 13.21
N GLY A 105 -0.28 -10.80 13.08
CA GLY A 105 -1.01 -11.70 13.95
C GLY A 105 -0.39 -11.76 15.35
N LEU A 106 -1.22 -11.93 16.38
CA LEU A 106 -0.78 -12.15 17.76
C LEU A 106 -0.80 -13.65 18.10
N CYS A 107 0.05 -14.11 19.01
CA CYS A 107 -0.14 -15.42 19.66
C CYS A 107 -0.82 -15.19 21.01
N PRO A 108 -2.07 -15.65 21.20
CA PRO A 108 -2.74 -15.53 22.50
C PRO A 108 -2.04 -16.37 23.58
N THR A 109 -2.42 -16.14 24.84
CA THR A 109 -2.12 -17.08 25.93
C THR A 109 -2.96 -18.34 25.77
N GLY A 110 -2.41 -19.49 26.12
CA GLY A 110 -3.01 -20.80 25.97
C GLY A 110 -2.27 -21.65 24.93
N ILE A 111 -2.54 -22.96 24.95
CA ILE A 111 -2.18 -23.84 23.83
C ILE A 111 -3.17 -23.58 22.70
N VAL A 112 -2.80 -22.70 21.77
CA VAL A 112 -3.67 -22.19 20.71
C VAL A 112 -2.88 -22.00 19.42
N ALA A 113 -3.60 -22.09 18.30
CA ALA A 113 -3.08 -21.68 17.01
C ALA A 113 -2.69 -20.19 17.03
N GLY A 114 -1.68 -19.84 16.26
CA GLY A 114 -1.33 -18.43 16.05
C GLY A 114 -2.47 -17.73 15.31
N ASN A 115 -2.69 -16.45 15.59
CA ASN A 115 -3.65 -15.68 14.79
C ASN A 115 -3.03 -15.32 13.44
N ASN A 116 -3.90 -15.21 12.43
CA ASN A 116 -3.52 -14.63 11.14
C ASN A 116 -3.15 -13.15 11.30
N GLY A 117 -2.35 -12.64 10.37
CA GLY A 117 -2.20 -11.20 10.18
C GLY A 117 -3.50 -10.53 9.73
N LEU A 118 -3.48 -9.21 9.62
CA LEU A 118 -4.54 -8.44 8.97
C LEU A 118 -4.15 -8.13 7.52
N SER A 119 -5.14 -7.88 6.68
CA SER A 119 -4.95 -7.49 5.28
C SER A 119 -6.02 -6.53 4.79
N GLY A 120 -5.75 -5.90 3.65
CA GLY A 120 -6.67 -5.01 2.94
C GLY A 120 -7.68 -5.69 2.03
N GLY A 121 -7.87 -7.00 2.17
CA GLY A 121 -8.68 -7.83 1.27
C GLY A 121 -7.85 -8.94 0.62
N ASN A 122 -8.42 -9.65 -0.36
CA ASN A 122 -7.79 -10.68 -1.23
C ASN A 122 -6.94 -11.80 -0.56
N ASN A 123 -7.08 -12.07 0.74
CA ASN A 123 -6.34 -13.10 1.52
C ASN A 123 -4.83 -12.84 1.71
N GLY A 124 -4.43 -11.66 2.21
CA GLY A 124 -3.03 -11.16 2.26
C GLY A 124 -2.28 -11.28 3.52
N GLU A 125 -3.05 -11.53 4.55
CA GLU A 125 -2.55 -11.95 5.81
C GLU A 125 -1.68 -13.18 5.64
N GLY A 126 -0.53 -13.17 6.31
CA GLY A 126 0.13 -14.42 6.65
C GLY A 126 -0.78 -15.21 7.59
N LEU A 127 -0.97 -16.50 7.33
CA LEU A 127 -1.77 -17.35 8.20
C LEU A 127 -0.98 -17.73 9.44
N GLY A 128 -1.66 -17.87 10.58
CA GLY A 128 -1.03 -18.34 11.80
C GLY A 128 -0.69 -19.83 11.73
N GLY A 129 0.29 -20.24 12.53
CA GLY A 129 0.67 -21.64 12.67
C GLY A 129 -0.42 -22.48 13.34
N SER A 130 -0.52 -23.75 12.94
CA SER A 130 -1.47 -24.68 13.54
C SER A 130 -0.96 -25.24 14.87
N ILE A 131 -1.86 -25.80 15.66
CA ILE A 131 -1.51 -26.67 16.80
C ILE A 131 -2.06 -28.07 16.55
N THR A 132 -1.39 -29.08 17.07
CA THR A 132 -1.94 -30.43 17.21
C THR A 132 -2.04 -30.75 18.68
N SER A 133 -3.20 -31.23 19.14
CA SER A 133 -3.32 -31.80 20.48
C SER A 133 -3.22 -33.32 20.39
N HIS A 134 -2.25 -33.90 21.09
CA HIS A 134 -2.16 -35.35 21.18
C HIS A 134 -3.09 -35.92 22.26
N ILE A 135 -3.82 -36.98 21.91
CA ILE A 135 -4.66 -37.74 22.85
C ILE A 135 -3.72 -38.43 23.86
N GLY A 136 -3.63 -37.87 25.06
CA GLY A 136 -2.72 -38.33 26.11
C GLY A 136 -2.08 -37.20 26.93
N GLY A 137 -2.26 -35.94 26.51
CA GLY A 137 -1.78 -34.76 27.24
C GLY A 137 -0.31 -34.42 26.99
N VAL A 138 0.41 -35.23 26.23
CA VAL A 138 1.85 -35.03 26.00
C VAL A 138 2.08 -34.06 24.84
N VAL A 139 2.76 -32.97 25.18
CA VAL A 139 3.58 -32.04 24.38
C VAL A 139 3.06 -31.65 22.99
N ASP A 140 2.54 -30.43 22.91
CA ASP A 140 2.11 -29.83 21.66
C ASP A 140 3.24 -28.92 21.16
N ALA A 141 3.75 -29.18 19.96
CA ALA A 141 4.60 -28.24 19.24
C ALA A 141 3.73 -27.36 18.34
N GLY A 142 4.15 -26.12 18.16
CA GLY A 142 3.50 -25.17 17.26
C GLY A 142 4.16 -25.10 15.88
N GLY A 143 3.34 -25.05 14.83
CA GLY A 143 3.78 -24.61 13.51
C GLY A 143 4.15 -23.11 13.49
N ALA A 144 5.03 -22.71 12.58
CA ALA A 144 5.43 -21.31 12.44
C ALA A 144 4.36 -20.46 11.73
N GLY A 145 4.41 -19.14 11.87
CA GLY A 145 3.52 -18.22 11.15
C GLY A 145 3.95 -18.01 9.69
N GLY A 146 2.99 -17.87 8.78
CA GLY A 146 3.25 -17.56 7.37
C GLY A 146 3.58 -16.08 7.14
N GLY A 147 4.36 -15.79 6.10
CA GLY A 147 4.67 -14.41 5.70
C GLY A 147 3.47 -13.67 5.15
N GLY A 148 3.39 -12.36 5.45
CA GLY A 148 2.47 -11.44 4.79
C GLY A 148 2.74 -11.43 3.30
N ALA A 149 1.72 -11.24 2.49
CA ALA A 149 1.78 -11.47 1.05
C ALA A 149 2.66 -10.45 0.28
N ARG A 150 2.51 -10.32 -1.04
CA ARG A 150 3.32 -9.37 -1.84
C ARG A 150 2.50 -8.40 -2.65
N PHE A 151 3.16 -7.35 -3.12
CA PHE A 151 2.83 -6.68 -4.36
C PHE A 151 3.81 -7.11 -5.47
N GLY A 152 3.30 -7.25 -6.71
CA GLY A 152 4.13 -7.55 -7.88
C GLY A 152 4.86 -8.89 -7.84
N THR A 153 6.04 -8.97 -8.45
CA THR A 153 6.80 -10.22 -8.66
C THR A 153 8.16 -10.32 -7.97
N ALA A 154 8.67 -9.24 -7.35
CA ALA A 154 10.08 -9.13 -6.98
C ALA A 154 10.53 -10.06 -5.85
N ILE A 155 9.90 -10.02 -4.67
CA ILE A 155 10.18 -10.95 -3.56
C ILE A 155 8.89 -11.66 -3.17
N LEU A 156 8.93 -12.99 -3.23
CA LEU A 156 7.82 -13.85 -2.86
C LEU A 156 7.71 -14.00 -1.34
N PRO A 157 6.49 -13.95 -0.78
CA PRO A 157 6.29 -14.36 0.60
C PRO A 157 6.56 -15.86 0.73
N THR A 158 6.94 -16.31 1.91
CA THR A 158 7.21 -17.72 2.19
C THR A 158 6.27 -18.25 3.26
N VAL A 159 5.93 -19.53 3.16
CA VAL A 159 5.17 -20.24 4.19
C VAL A 159 6.02 -20.33 5.47
N GLY A 160 5.37 -20.40 6.62
CA GLY A 160 6.03 -20.79 7.86
C GLY A 160 6.44 -22.25 7.78
N ALA A 161 7.55 -22.60 8.40
CA ALA A 161 8.01 -23.97 8.42
C ALA A 161 7.13 -24.84 9.36
N ASP A 162 7.00 -26.11 9.00
CA ASP A 162 6.25 -27.09 9.79
C ASP A 162 7.01 -27.40 11.08
N GLY A 163 6.28 -27.38 12.20
CA GLY A 163 6.79 -27.89 13.46
C GLY A 163 6.77 -29.42 13.50
N LYS A 164 7.42 -29.99 14.51
CA LYS A 164 7.27 -31.41 14.87
C LYS A 164 6.85 -31.50 16.32
N ASP A 165 5.81 -32.27 16.59
CA ASP A 165 5.51 -32.66 17.96
C ASP A 165 6.58 -33.61 18.52
N ASP A 166 6.49 -33.89 19.82
CA ASP A 166 7.45 -34.74 20.52
C ASP A 166 7.43 -36.22 20.09
N LEU A 167 6.37 -36.65 19.41
CA LEU A 167 6.28 -37.98 18.81
C LEU A 167 6.79 -37.98 17.35
N GLY A 168 7.25 -36.82 16.86
CA GLY A 168 7.74 -36.63 15.49
C GLY A 168 6.63 -36.41 14.45
N GLY A 169 5.38 -36.24 14.87
CA GLY A 169 4.27 -35.86 14.01
C GLY A 169 4.41 -34.42 13.52
N SER A 170 4.03 -34.18 12.26
CA SER A 170 4.16 -32.87 11.63
C SER A 170 3.03 -31.92 12.08
N VAL A 171 3.39 -30.71 12.48
CA VAL A 171 2.45 -29.64 12.80
C VAL A 171 2.55 -28.56 11.74
N ALA A 172 1.48 -28.36 10.98
CA ALA A 172 1.51 -27.47 9.82
C ALA A 172 1.85 -26.02 10.20
N GLY A 173 2.83 -25.46 9.50
CA GLY A 173 3.10 -24.04 9.47
C GLY A 173 1.96 -23.27 8.79
N GLY A 174 1.92 -21.97 9.05
CA GLY A 174 0.98 -21.04 8.45
C GLY A 174 1.33 -20.79 6.98
N ALA A 175 0.33 -20.81 6.11
CA ALA A 175 0.54 -20.45 4.71
C ALA A 175 0.93 -18.96 4.57
N ALA A 176 1.78 -18.67 3.58
CA ALA A 176 1.98 -17.30 3.11
C ALA A 176 0.67 -16.74 2.55
N GLY A 177 0.48 -15.43 2.67
CA GLY A 177 -0.62 -14.77 2.00
C GLY A 177 -0.50 -14.92 0.47
N VAL A 178 -1.60 -15.30 -0.17
CA VAL A 178 -1.60 -15.96 -1.50
C VAL A 178 -1.70 -15.00 -2.69
N SER A 179 -2.04 -13.74 -2.47
CA SER A 179 -2.36 -12.81 -3.56
C SER A 179 -1.30 -11.74 -3.80
N SER A 180 -1.37 -11.14 -4.98
CA SER A 180 -0.94 -9.76 -5.19
C SER A 180 -2.16 -8.89 -4.98
N TYR A 181 -2.27 -8.20 -3.84
CA TYR A 181 -3.52 -7.51 -3.45
C TYR A 181 -3.98 -6.47 -4.44
N ALA A 182 -3.13 -6.02 -5.37
CA ALA A 182 -3.48 -5.16 -6.49
C ALA A 182 -2.55 -5.43 -7.68
N PRO A 183 -3.05 -5.87 -8.85
CA PRO A 183 -2.25 -5.84 -10.09
C PRO A 183 -1.97 -4.39 -10.50
N GLU A 184 -0.88 -4.15 -11.24
CA GLU A 184 -0.50 -2.80 -11.70
C GLU A 184 -1.63 -2.08 -12.44
N SER A 185 -2.50 -2.83 -13.15
CA SER A 185 -3.67 -2.29 -13.84
C SER A 185 -4.67 -1.56 -12.93
N ASN A 186 -4.65 -1.85 -11.62
CA ASN A 186 -5.57 -1.30 -10.62
C ASN A 186 -4.83 -0.51 -9.53
N PHE A 187 -3.57 -0.12 -9.76
CA PHE A 187 -2.72 0.49 -8.73
C PHE A 187 -3.35 1.74 -8.08
N GLU A 188 -3.97 2.59 -8.89
CA GLU A 188 -4.55 3.87 -8.46
C GLU A 188 -5.90 3.70 -7.74
N THR A 189 -6.68 2.69 -8.13
CA THR A 189 -7.98 2.39 -7.50
C THR A 189 -7.83 1.55 -6.23
N LEU A 190 -6.73 0.81 -6.12
CA LEU A 190 -6.40 -0.03 -4.98
C LEU A 190 -5.01 0.32 -4.45
N PHE A 191 -4.96 1.49 -3.80
CA PHE A 191 -3.78 2.04 -3.15
C PHE A 191 -3.82 1.77 -1.64
N VAL A 192 -3.28 0.63 -1.23
CA VAL A 192 -3.23 0.17 0.16
C VAL A 192 -1.80 -0.24 0.53
N GLY A 193 -1.48 -0.25 1.83
CA GLY A 193 -0.20 -0.71 2.35
C GLY A 193 -0.07 -2.24 2.36
N GLY A 194 1.01 -2.70 2.97
CA GLY A 194 1.36 -4.10 3.14
C GLY A 194 0.51 -4.82 4.18
N ALA A 195 0.38 -6.13 4.00
CA ALA A 195 -0.31 -7.03 4.92
C ALA A 195 0.61 -7.48 6.08
N GLY A 196 0.01 -7.85 7.20
CA GLY A 196 0.74 -8.42 8.34
C GLY A 196 1.08 -9.89 8.16
N GLY A 197 2.16 -10.34 8.80
CA GLY A 197 2.51 -11.76 8.91
C GLY A 197 1.64 -12.48 9.95
N GLY A 198 1.52 -13.81 9.84
CA GLY A 198 0.83 -14.64 10.82
C GLY A 198 1.68 -14.92 12.06
N ALA A 199 1.07 -15.19 13.20
CA ALA A 199 1.80 -15.60 14.39
C ALA A 199 2.18 -17.09 14.32
N GLY A 200 3.32 -17.46 14.90
CA GLY A 200 3.59 -18.85 15.26
C GLY A 200 2.65 -19.31 16.36
N SER A 201 2.39 -20.61 16.44
CA SER A 201 1.57 -21.17 17.51
C SER A 201 2.37 -21.49 18.76
N SER A 202 1.65 -21.59 19.87
CA SER A 202 2.21 -21.95 21.17
C SER A 202 2.48 -23.44 21.29
N GLY A 203 3.26 -23.80 22.32
CA GLY A 203 3.55 -25.18 22.67
C GLY A 203 3.90 -25.35 24.16
N VAL A 204 3.98 -26.59 24.62
CA VAL A 204 4.27 -26.94 26.03
C VAL A 204 5.20 -28.13 26.05
N PHE A 205 6.38 -28.05 26.68
CA PHE A 205 7.41 -29.11 26.65
C PHE A 205 7.09 -30.41 27.42
N ASN A 206 6.08 -30.45 28.32
CA ASN A 206 5.67 -31.65 29.07
C ASN A 206 4.28 -31.43 29.73
N ILE A 207 3.56 -32.51 30.10
CA ILE A 207 2.33 -32.39 30.90
C ILE A 207 2.63 -31.61 32.19
N GLY A 208 1.95 -30.47 32.37
CA GLY A 208 2.12 -29.61 33.54
C GLY A 208 3.37 -28.72 33.52
N SER A 209 4.07 -28.62 32.38
CA SER A 209 5.17 -27.67 32.22
C SER A 209 4.67 -26.27 31.85
N VAL A 210 5.62 -25.36 31.71
CA VAL A 210 5.37 -23.96 31.37
C VAL A 210 4.96 -23.87 29.90
N GLU A 211 3.87 -23.15 29.65
CA GLU A 211 3.42 -22.85 28.30
C GLU A 211 4.29 -21.75 27.66
N HIS A 212 4.62 -21.98 26.40
CA HIS A 212 5.44 -21.11 25.58
C HIS A 212 4.60 -20.56 24.43
N SER A 213 4.40 -19.25 24.38
CA SER A 213 3.74 -18.64 23.22
C SER A 213 4.68 -18.60 22.01
N GLY A 214 4.09 -18.70 20.82
CA GLY A 214 4.79 -18.47 19.57
C GLY A 214 5.13 -17.00 19.34
N GLY A 215 6.04 -16.77 18.40
CA GLY A 215 6.39 -15.44 17.95
C GLY A 215 5.22 -14.78 17.23
N ALA A 216 4.97 -13.50 17.50
CA ALA A 216 3.93 -12.76 16.80
C ALA A 216 4.37 -12.36 15.39
N GLY A 217 3.41 -12.16 14.48
CA GLY A 217 3.69 -11.72 13.12
C GLY A 217 4.11 -10.25 13.05
N GLY A 218 4.94 -9.90 12.07
CA GLY A 218 5.34 -8.53 11.77
C GLY A 218 4.24 -7.71 11.10
N GLY A 219 4.18 -6.41 11.36
CA GLY A 219 3.24 -5.49 10.73
C GLY A 219 3.62 -5.19 9.28
N GLY A 220 2.64 -4.99 8.41
CA GLY A 220 2.88 -4.58 7.03
C GLY A 220 3.32 -3.12 6.92
N GLY A 221 4.15 -2.83 5.92
CA GLY A 221 4.57 -1.46 5.58
C GLY A 221 3.39 -0.59 5.16
N GLY A 222 3.49 0.72 5.35
CA GLY A 222 2.43 1.67 5.02
C GLY A 222 2.30 1.98 3.53
N ALA A 223 1.48 2.96 3.20
CA ALA A 223 1.32 3.48 1.85
C ALA A 223 1.46 5.00 1.81
N ILE A 224 2.25 5.49 0.84
CA ILE A 224 2.46 6.91 0.60
C ILE A 224 2.34 7.26 -0.88
N ARG A 225 1.56 8.31 -1.17
CA ARG A 225 1.48 8.95 -2.49
C ARG A 225 2.02 10.37 -2.40
N ILE A 226 2.94 10.72 -3.30
CA ILE A 226 3.44 12.07 -3.48
C ILE A 226 3.21 12.47 -4.94
N SER A 227 2.43 13.52 -5.16
CA SER A 227 2.15 14.07 -6.49
C SER A 227 2.62 15.52 -6.55
N ALA A 228 3.47 15.87 -7.51
CA ALA A 228 4.03 17.21 -7.70
C ALA A 228 3.78 17.71 -9.11
N LYS A 229 3.35 18.97 -9.25
CA LYS A 229 3.19 19.59 -10.56
C LYS A 229 4.53 19.84 -11.25
N ASN A 230 5.60 20.07 -10.49
CA ASN A 230 6.95 20.18 -11.02
C ASN A 230 7.73 18.91 -10.63
N ASP A 231 8.95 19.07 -10.12
CA ASP A 231 9.86 17.96 -9.84
C ASP A 231 9.59 17.31 -8.48
N ILE A 232 9.92 16.02 -8.36
CA ILE A 232 10.12 15.33 -7.09
C ILE A 232 11.59 14.99 -6.96
N THR A 233 12.25 15.50 -5.91
CA THR A 233 13.65 15.15 -5.61
C THR A 233 13.75 14.48 -4.24
N VAL A 234 14.26 13.25 -4.22
CA VAL A 234 14.75 12.59 -3.00
C VAL A 234 16.25 12.85 -2.91
N GLU A 235 16.65 13.72 -2.00
CA GLU A 235 18.06 14.08 -1.81
C GLU A 235 18.90 12.90 -1.30
N ALA A 236 20.22 12.99 -1.43
CA ALA A 236 21.12 11.90 -1.02
C ALA A 236 21.02 11.55 0.48
N ALA A 237 20.72 12.54 1.34
CA ALA A 237 20.43 12.34 2.76
C ALA A 237 18.95 12.02 3.04
N GLY A 238 18.09 12.20 2.05
CA GLY A 238 16.68 11.87 2.11
C GLY A 238 16.43 10.39 1.85
N GLY A 239 15.24 9.91 2.18
CA GLY A 239 14.85 8.54 1.86
C GLY A 239 13.37 8.27 2.14
N ILE A 240 12.83 7.21 1.53
CA ILE A 240 11.44 6.78 1.74
C ILE A 240 11.43 5.30 2.07
N SER A 241 10.88 4.92 3.22
CA SER A 241 10.83 3.55 3.68
C SER A 241 9.42 3.13 4.04
N ALA A 242 8.93 2.09 3.39
CA ALA A 242 7.65 1.41 3.61
C ALA A 242 7.87 -0.09 3.80
N ASN A 243 8.89 -0.47 4.57
CA ASN A 243 9.22 -1.86 4.81
C ASN A 243 8.23 -2.52 5.77
N GLY A 244 8.00 -3.82 5.60
CA GLY A 244 7.34 -4.64 6.60
C GLY A 244 8.22 -4.85 7.83
N GLY A 245 7.59 -5.10 8.97
CA GLY A 245 8.26 -5.48 10.21
C GLY A 245 8.60 -6.97 10.22
N ASN A 246 9.63 -7.33 10.99
CA ASN A 246 10.02 -8.72 11.17
C ASN A 246 9.03 -9.45 12.08
N GLY A 247 8.88 -10.76 11.88
CA GLY A 247 8.22 -11.62 12.86
C GLY A 247 9.03 -11.73 14.15
N GLY A 248 8.35 -11.99 15.26
CA GLY A 248 8.99 -12.29 16.54
C GLY A 248 9.48 -13.74 16.60
N ASP A 249 10.50 -13.99 17.40
CA ASP A 249 11.00 -15.36 17.63
C ASP A 249 10.04 -16.15 18.53
N GLY A 250 9.99 -17.47 18.37
CA GLY A 250 9.31 -18.36 19.31
C GLY A 250 9.98 -18.37 20.69
N SER A 251 9.24 -18.78 21.72
CA SER A 251 9.80 -19.11 23.05
C SER A 251 9.95 -20.61 23.27
N GLY A 252 11.04 -21.01 23.93
CA GLY A 252 11.29 -22.40 24.33
C GLY A 252 11.37 -23.38 23.16
N ASN A 253 11.64 -24.65 23.42
CA ASN A 253 11.87 -25.62 22.34
C ASN A 253 10.56 -26.19 21.77
N VAL A 254 9.47 -25.42 21.69
CA VAL A 254 8.15 -25.97 21.30
C VAL A 254 7.27 -25.01 20.53
N SER A 255 7.62 -23.73 20.41
CA SER A 255 6.77 -22.74 19.74
C SER A 255 7.37 -22.25 18.44
N GLY A 256 6.50 -21.91 17.49
CA GLY A 256 6.88 -21.44 16.16
C GLY A 256 7.29 -19.97 16.13
N GLY A 257 8.17 -19.61 15.20
CA GLY A 257 8.48 -18.21 14.87
C GLY A 257 7.31 -17.52 14.17
N GLY A 258 7.17 -16.21 14.34
CA GLY A 258 6.17 -15.39 13.66
C GLY A 258 6.57 -15.07 12.21
N GLY A 259 5.61 -14.93 11.32
CA GLY A 259 5.86 -14.52 9.94
C GLY A 259 6.17 -13.03 9.81
N GLY A 260 7.01 -12.64 8.86
CA GLY A 260 7.32 -11.26 8.54
C GLY A 260 6.15 -10.54 7.83
N GLY A 261 5.98 -9.25 8.11
CA GLY A 261 5.01 -8.41 7.41
C GLY A 261 5.48 -8.06 6.00
N SER A 262 4.57 -7.79 5.07
CA SER A 262 4.93 -7.41 3.71
C SER A 262 5.40 -5.96 3.61
N GLY A 263 6.15 -5.66 2.56
CA GLY A 263 6.40 -4.27 2.18
C GLY A 263 5.12 -3.54 1.78
N GLY A 264 5.16 -2.22 1.86
CA GLY A 264 4.09 -1.29 1.59
C GLY A 264 4.06 -0.74 0.17
N ALA A 265 3.45 0.43 -0.04
CA ALA A 265 3.30 1.05 -1.34
C ALA A 265 3.88 2.47 -1.39
N ILE A 266 4.76 2.73 -2.35
CA ILE A 266 5.32 4.06 -2.60
C ILE A 266 4.94 4.49 -4.02
N PHE A 267 4.27 5.62 -4.14
CA PHE A 267 3.89 6.20 -5.42
C PHE A 267 4.36 7.64 -5.53
N LEU A 268 5.28 7.90 -6.46
CA LEU A 268 5.73 9.24 -6.81
C LEU A 268 5.22 9.59 -8.21
N GLN A 269 4.62 10.77 -8.35
CA GLN A 269 4.04 11.24 -9.60
C GLN A 269 4.45 12.70 -9.84
N ALA A 270 5.11 13.01 -10.95
CA ALA A 270 5.58 14.35 -11.29
C ALA A 270 5.23 14.72 -12.74
N GLU A 271 4.77 15.96 -13.02
CA GLU A 271 4.82 16.48 -14.41
C GLU A 271 6.20 17.02 -14.78
N GLY A 272 7.07 17.28 -13.80
CA GLY A 272 8.50 17.54 -14.02
C GLY A 272 9.33 16.26 -13.92
N ASP A 273 10.57 16.40 -13.45
CA ASP A 273 11.49 15.27 -13.28
C ASP A 273 11.29 14.58 -11.94
N ILE A 274 11.38 13.24 -11.91
CA ILE A 274 11.64 12.47 -10.70
C ILE A 274 13.14 12.16 -10.56
N ARG A 275 13.77 12.70 -9.52
CA ARG A 275 15.18 12.47 -9.18
C ARG A 275 15.34 11.73 -7.84
N ILE A 276 15.92 10.54 -7.89
CA ILE A 276 16.16 9.68 -6.72
C ILE A 276 17.65 9.61 -6.42
N ASN A 277 18.13 10.43 -5.48
CA ASN A 277 19.52 10.40 -4.99
C ASN A 277 19.67 9.61 -3.68
N GLY A 278 18.61 9.52 -2.88
CA GLY A 278 18.54 8.73 -1.64
C GLY A 278 17.85 7.37 -1.81
N PRO A 279 17.83 6.51 -0.77
CA PRO A 279 17.18 5.20 -0.83
C PRO A 279 15.64 5.28 -0.81
N VAL A 280 15.01 4.44 -1.62
CA VAL A 280 13.57 4.17 -1.62
C VAL A 280 13.36 2.66 -1.41
N SER A 281 12.68 2.28 -0.32
CA SER A 281 12.55 0.88 0.09
C SER A 281 11.12 0.51 0.46
N ALA A 282 10.64 -0.62 -0.06
CA ALA A 282 9.38 -1.25 0.32
C ALA A 282 9.57 -2.78 0.40
N LEU A 283 10.52 -3.22 1.22
CA LEU A 283 10.85 -4.63 1.42
C LEU A 283 9.91 -5.31 2.41
N GLY A 284 9.73 -6.62 2.29
CA GLY A 284 9.12 -7.42 3.34
C GLY A 284 10.06 -7.59 4.54
N GLY A 285 9.49 -7.89 5.70
CA GLY A 285 10.23 -8.28 6.90
C GLY A 285 10.62 -9.75 6.88
N SER A 286 11.66 -10.11 7.63
CA SER A 286 12.04 -11.51 7.83
C SER A 286 11.04 -12.23 8.74
N GLY A 287 10.92 -13.54 8.59
CA GLY A 287 10.32 -14.37 9.62
C GLY A 287 11.16 -14.34 10.91
N GLY A 288 10.52 -14.62 12.04
CA GLY A 288 11.19 -14.87 13.30
C GLY A 288 11.65 -16.33 13.36
N ASN A 289 12.69 -16.58 14.16
CA ASN A 289 13.23 -17.91 14.31
C ASN A 289 12.32 -18.76 15.20
N GLY A 290 12.15 -20.01 14.80
CA GLY A 290 11.68 -21.04 15.69
C GLY A 290 12.82 -21.52 16.59
N THR A 291 12.49 -21.95 17.79
CA THR A 291 13.49 -22.37 18.81
C THR A 291 13.60 -23.89 18.93
N PHE A 292 12.92 -24.66 18.08
CA PHE A 292 13.01 -26.13 18.07
C PHE A 292 14.15 -26.65 17.19
N ALA A 293 14.60 -27.88 17.45
CA ALA A 293 15.72 -28.52 16.74
C ALA A 293 15.43 -28.88 15.27
N SER A 294 14.21 -28.64 14.79
CA SER A 294 13.85 -28.73 13.38
C SER A 294 13.12 -27.45 12.98
N ASP A 295 13.76 -26.65 12.13
CA ASP A 295 13.28 -25.45 11.42
C ASP A 295 11.77 -25.19 11.56
N ASN A 296 11.37 -24.49 12.62
CA ASN A 296 10.02 -23.96 12.82
C ASN A 296 10.01 -22.43 12.72
N ASP A 297 10.80 -21.95 11.76
CA ASP A 297 10.97 -20.53 11.43
C ASP A 297 9.74 -19.98 10.72
N GLY A 298 9.40 -18.75 11.06
CA GLY A 298 8.35 -18.01 10.39
C GLY A 298 8.68 -17.72 8.93
N GLY A 299 7.64 -17.58 8.12
CA GLY A 299 7.77 -17.18 6.72
C GLY A 299 8.16 -15.71 6.59
N SER A 300 9.10 -15.39 5.70
CA SER A 300 9.41 -14.00 5.33
C SER A 300 8.26 -13.36 4.53
N GLY A 301 8.02 -12.08 4.77
CA GLY A 301 7.02 -11.29 4.08
C GLY A 301 7.43 -10.94 2.64
N GLY A 302 6.45 -10.77 1.77
CA GLY A 302 6.66 -10.39 0.38
C GLY A 302 7.09 -8.93 0.19
N SER A 303 7.67 -8.61 -0.96
CA SER A 303 7.98 -7.22 -1.31
C SER A 303 6.72 -6.37 -1.46
N GLY A 304 6.87 -5.09 -1.15
CA GLY A 304 5.95 -4.02 -1.46
C GLY A 304 5.98 -3.62 -2.94
N ARG A 305 5.55 -2.40 -3.23
CA ARG A 305 5.56 -1.80 -4.57
C ARG A 305 6.13 -0.40 -4.57
N VAL A 306 6.85 -0.07 -5.62
CA VAL A 306 7.31 1.28 -5.91
C VAL A 306 6.89 1.62 -7.34
N ARG A 307 6.20 2.75 -7.52
CA ARG A 307 5.80 3.25 -8.82
C ARG A 307 6.24 4.69 -8.98
N TYR A 308 6.80 4.99 -10.14
CA TYR A 308 7.18 6.33 -10.57
C TYR A 308 6.41 6.67 -11.84
N ASP A 309 5.61 7.72 -11.77
CA ASP A 309 4.94 8.28 -12.92
C ASP A 309 5.60 9.62 -13.23
N ASP A 310 6.32 9.67 -14.33
CA ASP A 310 7.11 10.82 -14.76
C ASP A 310 6.62 11.28 -16.13
N LEU A 311 6.82 12.55 -16.49
CA LEU A 311 6.33 13.08 -17.76
C LEU A 311 6.97 12.38 -18.97
N ASP A 312 8.28 12.18 -18.95
CA ASP A 312 9.01 11.56 -20.04
C ASP A 312 9.42 10.10 -19.75
N GLY A 313 9.21 9.66 -18.50
CA GLY A 313 9.49 8.30 -18.06
C GLY A 313 10.96 8.07 -17.74
N VAL A 314 11.77 9.12 -17.61
CA VAL A 314 13.21 9.05 -17.31
C VAL A 314 13.45 9.42 -15.86
N ILE A 315 13.70 8.39 -15.04
CA ILE A 315 14.05 8.56 -13.64
C ILE A 315 15.55 8.77 -13.52
N THR A 316 15.98 9.89 -12.92
CA THR A 316 17.40 10.23 -12.75
C THR A 316 17.86 10.11 -11.29
N GLY A 317 19.17 10.19 -11.07
CA GLY A 317 19.78 10.20 -9.73
C GLY A 317 20.68 8.99 -9.47
N THR A 318 21.36 9.00 -8.32
CA THR A 318 22.35 7.98 -7.93
C THR A 318 21.88 7.05 -6.80
N GLY A 319 20.63 7.21 -6.35
CA GLY A 319 20.04 6.44 -5.26
C GLY A 319 19.68 5.02 -5.65
N THR A 320 19.07 4.29 -4.72
CA THR A 320 18.62 2.92 -4.91
C THR A 320 17.14 2.78 -4.65
N THR A 321 16.47 1.96 -5.45
CA THR A 321 15.05 1.63 -5.26
C THR A 321 14.87 0.13 -5.14
N ASN A 322 14.28 -0.34 -4.03
CA ASN A 322 14.08 -1.76 -3.75
C ASN A 322 12.70 -2.05 -3.12
N PRO A 323 11.80 -2.81 -3.77
CA PRO A 323 11.96 -3.49 -5.06
C PRO A 323 12.10 -2.51 -6.23
N ALA A 324 12.49 -3.01 -7.40
CA ALA A 324 12.58 -2.20 -8.61
C ALA A 324 11.24 -1.48 -8.89
N ALA A 325 11.32 -0.21 -9.25
CA ALA A 325 10.12 0.58 -9.53
C ALA A 325 9.51 0.23 -10.89
N VAL A 326 8.18 0.27 -10.95
CA VAL A 326 7.44 0.38 -12.21
C VAL A 326 7.46 1.84 -12.64
N ILE A 327 7.90 2.09 -13.87
CA ILE A 327 8.01 3.45 -14.43
C ILE A 327 6.96 3.61 -15.52
N ASN A 328 6.13 4.65 -15.43
CA ASN A 328 5.17 5.02 -16.47
C ASN A 328 5.37 6.46 -16.91
N THR A 329 5.02 6.72 -18.17
CA THR A 329 4.92 8.07 -18.73
C THR A 329 3.53 8.64 -18.48
N ILE A 330 3.43 9.81 -17.88
CA ILE A 330 2.15 10.51 -17.72
C ILE A 330 1.73 11.11 -19.07
N THR A 331 0.59 10.68 -19.60
CA THR A 331 -0.01 11.34 -20.76
C THR A 331 -0.87 12.52 -20.31
N ILE A 332 -0.32 13.73 -20.36
CA ILE A 332 -1.10 14.95 -20.10
C ILE A 332 -1.98 15.22 -21.32
N SER A 333 -3.22 14.76 -21.24
CA SER A 333 -4.26 15.01 -22.25
C SER A 333 -4.66 16.49 -22.23
N GLY A 334 -3.85 17.33 -22.89
CA GLY A 334 -4.06 18.78 -22.96
C GLY A 334 -2.79 19.61 -23.11
N SER A 335 -1.61 19.06 -22.76
CA SER A 335 -0.33 19.67 -23.12
C SER A 335 0.08 19.14 -24.50
N SER A 336 -0.36 19.84 -25.53
CA SER A 336 0.00 19.52 -26.91
C SER A 336 1.52 19.51 -27.09
N ALA A 337 2.11 18.31 -27.02
CA ALA A 337 3.24 17.89 -27.85
C ALA A 337 2.78 17.56 -29.29
N ILE A 338 1.64 18.09 -29.72
CA ILE A 338 1.44 18.41 -31.13
C ILE A 338 2.44 19.54 -31.37
N GLY A 339 3.55 19.23 -32.04
CA GLY A 339 4.41 20.28 -32.58
C GLY A 339 3.52 21.38 -33.14
N GLN A 340 3.74 22.62 -32.70
CA GLN A 340 3.10 23.78 -33.27
C GLN A 340 3.28 23.71 -34.78
N ALA A 341 2.33 23.10 -35.48
CA ALA A 341 1.81 23.70 -36.67
C ALA A 341 1.23 25.03 -36.17
N SER A 342 2.09 26.05 -36.17
CA SER A 342 1.65 27.44 -36.19
C SER A 342 0.76 27.55 -37.42
N TYR A 343 -0.53 27.33 -37.21
CA TYR A 343 -1.53 27.84 -38.12
C TYR A 343 -1.66 29.31 -37.73
N ASP A 344 -0.94 30.15 -38.46
CA ASP A 344 -1.13 31.59 -38.46
C ASP A 344 -2.54 31.87 -39.02
N SER A 345 -3.53 31.74 -38.14
CA SER A 345 -4.89 32.15 -38.40
C SER A 345 -5.16 33.36 -37.53
N SER A 346 -5.66 34.44 -38.13
CA SER A 346 -6.02 35.69 -37.47
C SER A 346 -7.21 35.57 -36.51
N ILE A 347 -7.62 34.35 -36.15
CA ILE A 347 -8.70 34.08 -35.21
C ILE A 347 -8.06 33.50 -33.94
N ALA A 348 -7.74 34.41 -33.02
CA ALA A 348 -7.29 34.07 -31.69
C ALA A 348 -8.39 33.31 -30.93
N CYS A 349 -8.28 32.00 -30.83
CA CYS A 349 -9.03 31.21 -29.84
C CYS A 349 -8.43 31.44 -28.45
N GLY A 350 -8.76 32.58 -27.85
CA GLY A 350 -8.57 32.78 -26.42
C GLY A 350 -9.42 31.77 -25.66
N SER A 351 -8.80 31.01 -24.74
CA SER A 351 -9.56 30.25 -23.76
C SER A 351 -10.27 31.26 -22.85
N VAL A 352 -11.58 31.42 -23.02
CA VAL A 352 -12.38 32.21 -22.10
C VAL A 352 -12.47 31.41 -20.80
N GLY A 353 -11.73 31.85 -19.77
CA GLY A 353 -11.88 31.33 -18.43
C GLY A 353 -13.28 31.65 -17.92
N LEU A 354 -14.21 30.71 -18.09
CA LEU A 354 -15.57 30.86 -17.58
C LEU A 354 -15.49 30.93 -16.05
N THR A 355 -15.97 32.04 -15.51
CA THR A 355 -16.20 32.20 -14.08
C THR A 355 -17.17 31.11 -13.59
N GLU A 356 -17.15 30.80 -12.30
CA GLU A 356 -17.99 29.74 -11.71
C GLU A 356 -19.48 29.94 -12.04
N LYS A 357 -19.93 31.21 -12.07
CA LYS A 357 -21.27 31.61 -12.49
C LYS A 357 -21.56 31.27 -13.95
N GLU A 358 -20.60 31.46 -14.84
CA GLU A 358 -20.74 31.13 -16.26
C GLU A 358 -20.69 29.63 -16.50
N ARG A 359 -19.93 28.86 -15.71
CA ARG A 359 -19.98 27.39 -15.75
C ARG A 359 -21.36 26.86 -15.35
N ILE A 360 -21.94 27.41 -14.30
CA ILE A 360 -23.31 27.06 -13.87
C ILE A 360 -24.32 27.43 -14.97
N LEU A 361 -24.19 28.63 -15.56
CA LEU A 361 -25.05 29.07 -16.65
C LEU A 361 -24.93 28.16 -17.87
N PHE A 362 -23.71 27.77 -18.25
CA PHE A 362 -23.46 26.89 -19.39
C PHE A 362 -23.99 25.48 -19.13
N SER A 363 -23.84 24.97 -17.90
CA SER A 363 -24.39 23.68 -17.50
C SER A 363 -25.92 23.70 -17.53
N PHE A 364 -26.54 24.78 -17.05
CA PHE A 364 -27.99 24.97 -17.09
C PHE A 364 -28.51 25.10 -18.53
N LEU A 365 -27.85 25.90 -19.38
CA LEU A 365 -28.20 26.05 -20.80
C LEU A 365 -28.11 24.71 -21.52
N SER A 366 -27.10 23.90 -21.19
CA SER A 366 -26.92 22.55 -21.75
C SER A 366 -28.07 21.62 -21.34
N ILE A 367 -28.52 21.67 -20.07
CA ILE A 367 -29.69 20.90 -19.59
C ILE A 367 -30.97 21.34 -20.32
N VAL A 368 -31.19 22.65 -20.47
CA VAL A 368 -32.37 23.19 -21.17
C VAL A 368 -32.37 22.80 -22.65
N LEU A 369 -31.22 22.86 -23.32
CA LEU A 369 -31.06 22.44 -24.71
C LEU A 369 -31.39 20.95 -24.88
N LEU A 370 -30.93 20.10 -23.97
CA LEU A 370 -31.27 18.67 -23.94
C LEU A 370 -32.77 18.43 -23.75
N PHE A 371 -33.42 19.21 -22.88
CA PHE A 371 -34.88 19.14 -22.70
C PHE A 371 -35.65 19.58 -23.95
N LEU A 372 -35.17 20.60 -24.66
CA LEU A 372 -35.77 21.07 -25.91
C LEU A 372 -35.61 20.04 -27.02
N ILE A 373 -34.41 19.47 -27.18
CA ILE A 373 -34.14 18.40 -28.16
C ILE A 373 -34.99 17.16 -27.83
N GLY A 374 -35.07 16.78 -26.55
CA GLY A 374 -35.93 15.69 -26.07
C GLY A 374 -37.40 15.93 -26.40
N ASN A 375 -37.91 17.15 -26.22
CA ASN A 375 -39.28 17.52 -26.58
C ASN A 375 -39.54 17.48 -28.08
N ILE A 376 -38.61 17.97 -28.91
CA ILE A 376 -38.73 17.94 -30.38
C ILE A 376 -38.79 16.48 -30.88
N ILE A 377 -37.93 15.62 -30.34
CA ILE A 377 -37.91 14.20 -30.68
C ILE A 377 -39.19 13.50 -30.21
N SER A 378 -39.66 13.80 -28.99
CA SER A 378 -40.91 13.25 -28.44
C SER A 378 -42.12 13.59 -29.32
N LYS A 379 -42.24 14.86 -29.73
CA LYS A 379 -43.33 15.30 -30.61
C LYS A 379 -43.30 14.64 -31.98
N ARG A 380 -42.12 14.42 -32.58
CA ARG A 380 -42.01 13.73 -33.88
C ARG A 380 -42.39 12.25 -33.81
N SER A 381 -42.21 11.59 -32.66
CA SER A 381 -42.58 10.19 -32.47
C SER A 381 -44.09 9.95 -32.39
N GLN A 382 -44.92 11.00 -32.28
CA GLN A 382 -46.38 10.87 -32.24
C GLN A 382 -47.06 11.04 -33.61
N TYR A 383 -46.29 11.37 -34.66
CA TYR A 383 -46.79 11.60 -36.02
C TYR A 383 -46.28 10.57 -37.04
N ILE A 384 -45.67 9.48 -36.57
CA ILE A 384 -45.27 8.28 -37.34
C ILE A 384 -45.86 7.08 -36.62
#